data_AF-B1TC55-F1
#
_entry.id   AF-B1TC55-F1
#
_cell.length_a   1.000
_cell.length_b   1.000
_cell.length_c   1.000
_cell.angle_alpha   90.00
_cell.angle_beta   90.00
_cell.angle_gamma   90.00
#
_symmetry.space_group_name_H-M   'P 1'
#
loop_
_entity.id
_entity.type
_entity.pdbx_description
1 polymer ?
#
loop_
_entity_poly.entity_id
_entity_poly.type
_entity_poly.pdbx_seq_one_letter_code
_entity_poly.pdbx_strand_id
1 'polypeptide(L)'
;MPNDASASLLTVSDAASRLGVTPRTLKYYEERGLVTPSRSGGRYRLYDEADLERFARILRLRALGFSLHGITEMLKRPLEETGDGRRRYSDASLRDIRTGLAEQIDTLDQRIAAVQRELKEAVALRKELQHDIDYIERRLAGENPDALIAQRQAEAGMRRARKDRE
;
A
#
# COMPACT_ATOMS: atom_id res chain seq x y z
N MET A 1 -7.91 38.80 18.59
CA MET A 1 -7.50 39.14 17.21
C MET A 1 -8.15 38.14 16.28
N PRO A 2 -8.99 38.56 15.31
CA PRO A 2 -9.71 37.65 14.44
C PRO A 2 -8.89 37.24 13.20
N ASN A 3 -8.97 35.95 12.86
CA ASN A 3 -8.90 35.27 11.56
C ASN A 3 -7.92 35.74 10.46
N ASP A 4 -6.92 34.91 10.14
CA ASP A 4 -6.29 34.87 8.81
C ASP A 4 -5.69 33.48 8.47
N ALA A 5 -6.45 32.41 8.72
CA ALA A 5 -6.21 31.13 8.05
C ALA A 5 -6.88 31.20 6.67
N SER A 6 -6.35 32.03 5.77
CA SER A 6 -6.72 31.99 4.37
C SER A 6 -6.49 30.57 3.88
N ALA A 7 -7.56 29.83 3.58
CA ALA A 7 -7.48 28.52 2.92
C ALA A 7 -6.59 28.70 1.69
N SER A 8 -5.36 28.20 1.76
CA SER A 8 -4.35 28.45 0.73
C SER A 8 -4.72 27.63 -0.49
N LEU A 9 -5.43 28.27 -1.41
CA LEU A 9 -5.79 27.69 -2.69
C LEU A 9 -4.51 27.42 -3.50
N LEU A 10 -4.27 26.14 -3.82
CA LEU A 10 -3.11 25.69 -4.56
C LEU A 10 -3.41 25.56 -6.05
N THR A 11 -2.43 25.87 -6.90
CA THR A 11 -2.53 25.53 -8.32
C THR A 11 -2.40 24.02 -8.52
N VAL A 12 -2.77 23.51 -9.70
CA VAL A 12 -2.56 22.08 -10.04
C VAL A 12 -1.11 21.64 -9.91
N SER A 13 -0.15 22.54 -10.14
CA SER A 13 1.27 22.23 -10.01
C SER A 13 1.65 22.07 -8.55
N ASP A 14 1.27 23.02 -7.71
CA ASP A 14 1.61 23.01 -6.28
C ASP A 14 0.91 21.86 -5.55
N ALA A 15 -0.36 21.60 -5.88
CA ALA A 15 -1.11 20.47 -5.36
C ALA A 15 -0.44 19.13 -5.75
N ALA A 16 0.01 19.00 -7.00
CA ALA A 16 0.69 17.80 -7.48
C ALA A 16 2.02 17.58 -6.76
N SER A 17 2.83 18.63 -6.60
CA SER A 17 4.07 18.61 -5.84
C SER A 17 3.84 18.21 -4.38
N ARG A 18 2.84 18.79 -3.71
CA ARG A 18 2.51 18.47 -2.32
C ARG A 18 2.03 17.02 -2.14
N LEU A 19 1.34 16.47 -3.14
CA LEU A 19 0.83 15.10 -3.14
C LEU A 19 1.83 14.07 -3.69
N GLY A 20 3.01 14.50 -4.17
CA GLY A 20 4.02 13.61 -4.75
C GLY A 20 3.57 12.92 -6.04
N VAL A 21 2.69 13.56 -6.83
CA VAL A 21 2.18 13.02 -8.09
C VAL A 21 2.37 14.01 -9.24
N THR A 22 2.09 13.57 -10.46
CA THR A 22 2.14 14.48 -11.62
C THR A 22 0.86 15.32 -11.71
N PRO A 23 0.92 16.55 -12.26
CA PRO A 23 -0.28 17.34 -12.57
C PRO A 23 -1.26 16.59 -13.48
N ARG A 24 -0.75 15.70 -14.36
CA ARG A 24 -1.56 14.83 -15.22
C ARG A 24 -2.41 13.86 -14.38
N THR A 25 -1.87 13.31 -13.30
CA THR A 25 -2.59 12.43 -12.39
C THR A 25 -3.78 13.13 -11.73
N LEU A 26 -3.59 14.37 -11.25
CA LEU A 26 -4.67 15.15 -10.64
C LEU A 26 -5.78 15.49 -11.64
N LYS A 27 -5.41 15.95 -12.85
CA LYS A 27 -6.39 16.23 -13.93
C LYS A 27 -7.18 14.98 -14.32
N TYR A 28 -6.52 13.83 -14.42
CA TYR A 28 -7.18 12.57 -14.74
C TYR A 28 -8.22 12.17 -13.69
N TYR A 29 -7.99 12.47 -12.41
CA TYR A 29 -8.96 12.19 -11.35
C TYR A 29 -10.12 13.21 -11.34
N GLU A 30 -9.84 14.48 -11.65
CA GLU A 30 -10.86 15.52 -11.84
C GLU A 30 -11.79 15.19 -13.02
N GLU A 31 -11.25 14.77 -14.17
CA GLU A 31 -12.03 14.36 -15.35
C GLU A 31 -13.00 13.21 -15.04
N ARG A 32 -12.63 12.37 -14.07
CA ARG A 32 -13.48 11.29 -13.56
C ARG A 32 -14.41 11.74 -12.44
N GLY A 33 -14.50 13.04 -12.15
CA GLY A 33 -15.40 13.62 -11.16
C GLY A 33 -15.11 13.22 -9.71
N LEU A 34 -13.87 12.85 -9.41
CA LEU A 34 -13.47 12.43 -8.07
C LEU A 34 -13.19 13.61 -7.13
N VAL A 35 -12.71 14.72 -7.71
CA VAL A 35 -12.43 15.99 -7.05
C VAL A 35 -12.83 17.09 -8.02
N THR A 36 -13.56 18.10 -7.54
CA THR A 36 -14.03 19.21 -8.37
C THR A 36 -13.51 20.52 -7.76
N PRO A 37 -12.31 20.98 -8.18
CA PRO A 37 -11.70 22.17 -7.59
C PRO A 37 -12.46 23.44 -7.97
N SER A 38 -12.29 24.45 -7.12
CA SER A 38 -12.73 25.81 -7.43
C SER A 38 -11.96 26.40 -8.62
N ARG A 39 -12.56 27.35 -9.34
CA ARG A 39 -11.90 28.06 -10.45
C ARG A 39 -11.77 29.54 -10.12
N SER A 40 -10.55 30.07 -10.15
CA SER A 40 -10.34 31.52 -10.03
C SER A 40 -10.64 32.21 -11.35
N GLY A 41 -11.65 33.09 -11.36
CA GLY A 41 -12.01 33.95 -12.49
C GLY A 41 -12.15 33.21 -13.83
N GLY A 42 -12.50 31.92 -13.79
CA GLY A 42 -12.60 31.04 -14.96
C GLY A 42 -11.30 30.50 -15.57
N ARG A 43 -10.11 30.95 -15.13
CA ARG A 43 -8.83 30.64 -15.83
C ARG A 43 -7.96 29.55 -15.19
N TYR A 44 -7.93 29.44 -13.86
CA TYR A 44 -7.03 28.50 -13.17
C TYR A 44 -7.79 27.63 -12.17
N ARG A 45 -7.42 26.35 -12.11
CA ARG A 45 -7.88 25.38 -11.10
C ARG A 45 -7.18 25.66 -9.78
N LEU A 46 -7.97 25.82 -8.74
CA LEU A 46 -7.53 26.10 -7.39
C LEU A 46 -8.08 25.05 -6.44
N TYR A 47 -7.14 24.33 -5.81
CA TYR A 47 -7.41 23.24 -4.89
C TYR A 47 -7.32 23.75 -3.45
N ASP A 48 -8.35 23.51 -2.66
CA ASP A 48 -8.29 23.77 -1.22
C ASP A 48 -7.71 22.56 -0.46
N GLU A 49 -7.66 22.67 0.87
CA GLU A 49 -7.15 21.59 1.72
C GLU A 49 -8.06 20.35 1.67
N ALA A 50 -9.38 20.52 1.52
CA ALA A 50 -10.32 19.41 1.45
C ALA A 50 -10.14 18.62 0.14
N ASP A 51 -9.86 19.30 -0.97
CA ASP A 51 -9.48 18.69 -2.23
C ASP A 51 -8.21 17.85 -2.07
N LEU A 52 -7.18 18.38 -1.40
CA LEU A 52 -5.92 17.69 -1.15
C LEU A 52 -6.11 16.44 -0.28
N GLU A 53 -6.89 16.53 0.80
CA GLU A 53 -7.22 15.38 1.65
C GLU A 53 -7.95 14.29 0.84
N ARG A 54 -8.86 14.69 -0.04
CA ARG A 54 -9.59 13.78 -0.93
C ARG A 54 -8.65 13.10 -1.92
N PHE A 55 -7.74 13.84 -2.54
CA PHE A 55 -6.69 13.26 -3.39
C PHE A 55 -5.79 12.29 -2.63
N ALA A 56 -5.31 12.68 -1.44
CA ALA A 56 -4.46 11.83 -0.61
C ALA A 56 -5.19 10.52 -0.23
N ARG A 57 -6.49 10.57 0.03
CA ARG A 57 -7.31 9.38 0.26
C ARG A 57 -7.39 8.50 -0.99
N ILE A 58 -7.68 9.07 -2.17
CA ILE A 58 -7.74 8.33 -3.43
C ILE A 58 -6.40 7.66 -3.74
N LEU A 59 -5.28 8.38 -3.56
CA LEU A 59 -3.93 7.86 -3.79
C LEU A 59 -3.58 6.70 -2.86
N ARG A 60 -3.96 6.79 -1.57
CA ARG A 60 -3.81 5.68 -0.61
C ARG A 60 -4.60 4.45 -1.04
N LEU A 61 -5.85 4.62 -1.46
CA LEU A 61 -6.66 3.50 -1.97
C LEU A 61 -6.05 2.89 -3.23
N ARG A 62 -5.53 3.71 -4.16
CA ARG A 62 -4.80 3.22 -5.34
C ARG A 62 -3.56 2.41 -4.97
N ALA A 63 -2.79 2.85 -3.97
CA ALA A 63 -1.61 2.13 -3.49
C ALA A 63 -1.98 0.76 -2.87
N LEU A 64 -3.16 0.66 -2.25
CA LEU A 64 -3.74 -0.58 -1.71
C LEU A 64 -4.38 -1.48 -2.79
N GLY A 65 -4.22 -1.15 -4.08
CA GLY A 65 -4.68 -1.99 -5.19
C GLY A 65 -6.12 -1.77 -5.64
N PHE A 66 -6.86 -0.84 -5.02
CA PHE A 66 -8.21 -0.50 -5.50
C PHE A 66 -8.14 0.06 -6.92
N SER A 67 -9.04 -0.41 -7.79
CA SER A 67 -9.19 0.17 -9.12
C SER A 67 -9.72 1.61 -9.00
N LEU A 68 -9.28 2.50 -9.89
CA LEU A 68 -9.83 3.87 -9.89
C LEU A 68 -11.33 3.89 -10.16
N HIS A 69 -11.83 2.91 -10.92
CA HIS A 69 -13.26 2.70 -11.12
C HIS A 69 -13.96 2.35 -9.80
N GLY A 70 -13.46 1.39 -9.03
CA GLY A 70 -14.02 1.04 -7.70
C GLY A 70 -13.99 2.22 -6.72
N ILE A 71 -12.92 3.02 -6.74
CA ILE A 71 -12.85 4.26 -5.95
C ILE A 71 -13.90 5.28 -6.43
N THR A 72 -14.10 5.39 -7.75
CA THR A 72 -15.11 6.30 -8.35
C THR A 72 -16.51 5.86 -7.97
N GLU A 73 -16.84 4.57 -8.12
CA GLU A 73 -18.13 4.01 -7.75
C GLU A 73 -18.41 4.24 -6.26
N MET A 74 -17.43 4.01 -5.38
CA MET A 74 -17.58 4.25 -3.95
C MET A 74 -17.80 5.74 -3.60
N LEU A 75 -17.14 6.67 -4.31
CA LEU A 75 -17.20 8.10 -4.02
C LEU A 75 -18.34 8.85 -4.73
N LYS A 76 -18.89 8.29 -5.81
CA LYS A 76 -19.97 8.90 -6.60
C LYS A 76 -21.37 8.38 -6.27
N ARG A 77 -21.51 7.40 -5.37
CA ARG A 77 -22.84 6.88 -5.03
C ARG A 77 -23.73 8.02 -4.55
N PRO A 78 -24.96 8.13 -5.08
CA PRO A 78 -25.87 9.18 -4.69
C PRO A 78 -26.14 9.11 -3.18
N LEU A 79 -26.02 10.26 -2.52
CA LEU A 79 -26.47 10.41 -1.14
C LEU A 79 -27.95 10.77 -1.18
N GLU A 80 -28.76 10.06 -0.39
CA GLU A 80 -30.16 10.36 -0.17
C GLU A 80 -30.28 11.43 0.92
N GLU A 81 -31.23 12.35 0.75
CA GLU A 81 -31.61 13.28 1.82
C GLU A 81 -32.44 12.52 2.87
N THR A 82 -31.93 12.43 4.08
CA THR A 82 -32.71 12.00 5.23
C THR A 82 -33.64 13.12 5.70
N GLY A 83 -34.75 12.77 6.35
CA GLY A 83 -35.75 13.74 6.83
C GLY A 83 -35.24 14.78 7.84
N ASP A 84 -33.99 14.66 8.30
CA ASP A 84 -33.25 15.63 9.12
C ASP A 84 -32.40 16.63 8.29
N GLY A 85 -32.53 16.63 6.96
CA GLY A 85 -31.77 17.46 6.03
C GLY A 85 -30.31 17.01 5.82
N ARG A 86 -29.91 15.85 6.37
CA ARG A 86 -28.57 15.30 6.15
C ARG A 86 -28.55 14.45 4.89
N ARG A 87 -27.38 14.38 4.25
CA ARG A 87 -27.16 13.49 3.09
C ARG A 87 -26.40 12.24 3.53
N ARG A 88 -26.96 11.06 3.27
CA ARG A 88 -26.37 9.76 3.67
C ARG A 88 -26.47 8.76 2.53
N TYR A 89 -25.59 7.76 2.51
CA TYR A 89 -25.73 6.65 1.57
C TYR A 89 -26.95 5.80 1.92
N SER A 90 -27.64 5.30 0.89
CA SER A 90 -28.70 4.31 1.06
C SER A 90 -28.15 2.98 1.60
N ASP A 91 -28.99 2.19 2.25
CA ASP A 91 -28.60 0.87 2.76
C ASP A 91 -28.08 -0.05 1.65
N ALA A 92 -28.67 0.02 0.46
CA ALA A 92 -28.19 -0.72 -0.71
C ALA A 92 -26.77 -0.28 -1.11
N SER A 93 -26.51 1.03 -1.12
CA SER A 93 -25.19 1.56 -1.41
C SER A 93 -24.15 1.13 -0.38
N LEU A 94 -24.50 1.13 0.91
CA LEU A 94 -23.62 0.68 1.97
C LEU A 94 -23.29 -0.81 1.86
N ARG A 95 -24.25 -1.65 1.48
CA ARG A 95 -24.02 -3.09 1.26
C ARG A 95 -23.01 -3.35 0.14
N ASP A 96 -23.17 -2.70 -1.00
CA ASP A 96 -22.25 -2.89 -2.12
C ASP A 96 -20.86 -2.35 -1.80
N ILE A 97 -20.76 -1.19 -1.13
CA ILE A 97 -19.47 -0.65 -0.67
C ILE A 97 -18.79 -1.66 0.24
N ARG A 98 -19.52 -2.24 1.21
CA ARG A 98 -18.99 -3.28 2.09
C ARG A 98 -18.51 -4.49 1.29
N THR A 99 -19.29 -4.97 0.32
CA THR A 99 -18.91 -6.12 -0.52
C THR A 99 -17.63 -5.83 -1.29
N GLY A 100 -17.53 -4.69 -1.98
CA GLY A 100 -16.31 -4.35 -2.73
C GLY A 100 -15.09 -4.12 -1.84
N LEU A 101 -15.27 -3.59 -0.62
CA LEU A 101 -14.19 -3.48 0.36
C LEU A 101 -13.73 -4.87 0.84
N ALA A 102 -14.64 -5.81 1.08
CA ALA A 102 -14.32 -7.17 1.49
C ALA A 102 -13.55 -7.92 0.39
N GLU A 103 -14.00 -7.86 -0.87
CA GLU A 103 -13.30 -8.47 -2.01
C GLU A 103 -11.86 -7.93 -2.18
N GLN A 104 -11.65 -6.64 -1.91
CA GLN A 104 -10.32 -6.05 -1.97
C GLN A 104 -9.43 -6.50 -0.80
N ILE A 105 -10.00 -6.67 0.40
CA ILE A 105 -9.28 -7.25 1.55
C ILE A 105 -8.83 -8.67 1.19
N ASP A 106 -9.72 -9.51 0.65
CA ASP A 106 -9.38 -10.87 0.26
C ASP A 106 -8.25 -10.90 -0.78
N THR A 107 -8.29 -9.98 -1.76
CA THR A 107 -7.23 -9.83 -2.77
C THR A 107 -5.89 -9.44 -2.13
N LEU A 108 -5.91 -8.54 -1.15
CA LEU A 108 -4.71 -8.13 -0.43
C LEU A 108 -4.14 -9.26 0.42
N ASP A 109 -4.99 -10.02 1.11
CA ASP A 109 -4.59 -11.16 1.93
C ASP A 109 -3.93 -12.27 1.09
N GLN A 110 -4.48 -12.54 -0.10
CA GLN A 110 -3.86 -13.47 -1.05
C GLN A 110 -2.45 -13.00 -1.47
N ARG A 111 -2.28 -11.71 -1.72
CA ARG A 111 -0.98 -11.12 -2.08
C ARG A 111 0.00 -11.14 -0.91
N ILE A 112 -0.45 -10.84 0.31
CA ILE A 112 0.34 -10.94 1.53
C ILE A 112 0.84 -12.38 1.69
N ALA A 113 -0.05 -13.37 1.56
CA ALA A 113 0.32 -14.77 1.67
C ALA A 113 1.35 -15.20 0.61
N ALA A 114 1.25 -14.69 -0.62
CA ALA A 114 2.24 -14.95 -1.67
C ALA A 114 3.61 -14.37 -1.32
N VAL A 115 3.68 -13.08 -0.96
CA VAL A 115 4.92 -12.41 -0.58
C VAL A 115 5.56 -13.06 0.66
N GLN A 116 4.76 -13.50 1.62
CA GLN A 116 5.28 -14.22 2.80
C GLN A 116 5.94 -15.56 2.44
N ARG A 117 5.39 -16.29 1.46
CA ARG A 117 6.00 -17.53 0.96
C ARG A 117 7.33 -17.24 0.26
N GLU A 118 7.35 -16.26 -0.65
CA GLU A 118 8.56 -15.83 -1.34
C GLU A 118 9.64 -15.36 -0.34
N LEU A 119 9.25 -14.59 0.66
CA LEU A 119 10.16 -14.13 1.71
C LEU A 119 10.76 -15.30 2.49
N LYS A 120 9.95 -16.30 2.84
CA LYS A 120 10.41 -17.49 3.54
C LYS A 120 11.46 -18.26 2.73
N GLU A 121 11.21 -18.43 1.43
CA GLU A 121 12.14 -19.10 0.51
C GLU A 121 13.44 -18.29 0.36
N ALA A 122 13.34 -16.98 0.13
CA ALA A 122 14.50 -16.10 0.01
C ALA A 122 15.36 -16.09 1.30
N VAL A 123 14.73 -16.11 2.47
CA VAL A 123 15.44 -16.19 3.76
C VAL A 123 16.14 -17.54 3.93
N ALA A 124 15.51 -18.65 3.51
CA ALA A 124 16.13 -19.97 3.53
C ALA A 124 17.36 -20.03 2.62
N LEU A 125 17.23 -19.57 1.37
CA LEU A 125 18.32 -19.53 0.41
C LEU A 125 19.47 -18.63 0.90
N ARG A 126 19.16 -17.46 1.45
CA ARG A 126 20.16 -16.57 2.05
C ARG A 126 20.97 -17.31 3.13
N LYS A 127 20.31 -18.10 3.98
CA LYS A 127 20.98 -18.85 5.04
C LYS A 127 21.89 -19.94 4.49
N GLU A 128 21.47 -20.63 3.43
CA GLU A 128 22.29 -21.63 2.73
C GLU A 128 23.56 -20.99 2.15
N LEU A 129 23.39 -19.89 1.40
CA LEU A 129 24.50 -19.16 0.82
C LEU A 129 25.46 -18.62 1.89
N GLN A 130 24.94 -18.16 3.04
CA GLN A 130 25.79 -17.74 4.15
C GLN A 130 26.64 -18.90 4.68
N HIS A 131 26.04 -20.09 4.87
CA HIS A 131 26.82 -21.25 5.30
C HIS A 131 27.89 -21.66 4.29
N ASP A 132 27.66 -21.43 2.99
CA ASP A 132 28.63 -21.76 1.94
C ASP A 132 29.76 -20.73 1.88
N ILE A 133 29.46 -19.44 2.08
CA ILE A 133 30.47 -18.40 2.29
C ILE A 133 31.35 -18.77 3.49
N ASP A 134 30.76 -19.09 4.65
CA ASP A 134 31.51 -19.46 5.85
C ASP A 134 32.41 -20.68 5.60
N TYR A 135 31.93 -21.68 4.86
CA TYR A 135 32.74 -22.85 4.48
C TYR A 135 33.93 -22.47 3.60
N ILE A 136 33.70 -21.63 2.58
CA ILE A 136 34.74 -21.17 1.67
C ILE A 136 35.79 -20.35 2.43
N GLU A 137 35.36 -19.44 3.31
CA GLU A 137 36.27 -18.64 4.12
C GLU A 137 37.17 -19.50 5.02
N ARG A 138 36.60 -20.50 5.69
CA ARG A 138 37.37 -21.46 6.51
C ARG A 138 38.36 -22.28 5.68
N ARG A 139 37.96 -22.69 4.48
CA ARG A 139 38.85 -23.37 3.53
C ARG A 139 39.99 -22.49 3.05
N LEU A 140 39.73 -21.21 2.77
CA LEU A 140 40.75 -20.24 2.41
C LEU A 140 41.71 -19.94 3.58
N ALA A 141 41.22 -20.03 4.83
CA ALA A 141 42.04 -19.95 6.04
C ALA A 141 42.91 -21.21 6.31
N GLY A 142 42.81 -22.24 5.47
CA GLY A 142 43.63 -23.45 5.54
C GLY A 142 43.02 -24.60 6.34
N GLU A 143 41.77 -24.50 6.81
CA GLU A 143 41.11 -25.57 7.55
C GLU A 143 40.82 -26.80 6.67
N ASN A 144 40.98 -28.01 7.23
CA ASN A 144 40.82 -29.26 6.47
C ASN A 144 39.34 -29.51 6.08
N PRO A 145 39.03 -29.84 4.81
CA PRO A 145 37.67 -30.13 4.34
C PRO A 145 36.96 -31.25 5.12
N ASP A 146 37.67 -32.33 5.46
CA ASP A 146 37.09 -33.50 6.12
C ASP A 146 36.63 -33.16 7.54
N ALA A 147 37.39 -32.30 8.23
CA ALA A 147 37.02 -31.79 9.55
C ALA A 147 35.76 -30.89 9.48
N LEU A 148 35.65 -30.06 8.44
CA LEU A 148 34.48 -29.20 8.22
C LEU A 148 33.21 -30.00 7.87
N ILE A 149 33.36 -31.06 7.07
CA ILE A 149 32.26 -31.97 6.72
C ILE A 149 31.79 -32.75 7.94
N ALA A 150 32.72 -33.29 8.74
CA ALA A 150 32.40 -33.98 9.99
C ALA A 150 31.67 -33.07 10.99
N GLN A 151 32.11 -31.81 11.11
CA GLN A 151 31.45 -30.81 11.94
C GLN A 151 30.01 -30.52 11.47
N ARG A 152 29.79 -30.31 10.16
CA ARG A 152 28.45 -30.10 9.59
C ARG A 152 27.52 -31.28 9.84
N GLN A 153 28.01 -32.52 9.70
CA GLN A 153 27.23 -33.73 9.94
C GLN A 153 26.83 -33.87 11.42
N ALA A 154 27.75 -33.56 12.35
CA ALA A 154 27.47 -33.56 13.78
C ALA A 154 26.40 -32.52 14.16
N GLU A 155 26.52 -31.29 13.65
CA GLU A 155 25.54 -30.21 13.89
C GLU A 155 24.15 -30.52 13.30
N ALA A 156 24.10 -31.13 12.11
CA ALA A 156 22.85 -31.56 11.48
C ALA A 156 22.17 -32.70 12.28
N GLY A 157 22.96 -33.65 12.81
CA GLY A 157 22.46 -34.71 13.68
C GLY A 157 21.86 -34.18 14.98
N MET A 158 22.52 -33.21 15.64
CA MET A 158 22.00 -32.59 16.87
C MET A 158 20.71 -31.80 16.65
N ARG A 159 20.58 -31.08 15.52
CA ARG A 159 19.35 -30.35 15.18
C ARG A 159 18.15 -31.28 14.97
N ARG A 160 18.34 -32.43 14.34
CA ARG A 160 17.29 -33.46 14.18
C ARG A 160 16.85 -34.04 15.52
N ALA A 161 17.81 -34.43 16.36
CA ALA A 161 17.55 -35.02 17.67
C ALA A 161 16.83 -34.07 18.66
N ARG A 162 16.98 -32.75 18.50
CA ARG A 162 16.27 -31.75 19.31
C ARG A 162 14.83 -31.54 18.84
N LYS A 163 14.58 -31.59 17.53
CA LYS A 163 13.26 -31.44 16.93
C LYS A 163 12.33 -32.62 17.23
N ASP A 164 12.89 -33.81 17.45
CA ASP A 164 12.11 -35.02 17.79
C ASP A 164 11.68 -35.10 19.28
N ARG A 165 12.09 -34.12 20.12
CA ARG A 165 11.77 -34.06 21.56
C ARG A 165 10.79 -32.94 21.93
N GLU A 166 10.44 -32.07 20.99
CA GLU A 166 9.45 -30.99 21.13
C GLU A 166 8.13 -31.40 20.48
#